data_AF-A0A1V4SBT7-F1
#
_entry.id   AF-A0A1V4SBT7-F1
#
_cell.length_a   1.000
_cell.length_b   1.000
_cell.length_c   1.000
_cell.angle_alpha   90.00
_cell.angle_beta   90.00
_cell.angle_gamma   90.00
#
_symmetry.space_group_name_H-M   'P 1'
#
loop_
_entity.id
_entity.type
_entity.pdbx_description
1 polymer ?
#
loop_
_entity_poly.entity_id
_entity_poly.type
_entity_poly.pdbx_seq_one_letter_code
_entity_poly.pdbx_strand_id
1 'polypeptide(L)'
;MEEEILAAGASVISDRKEARLESYLGSCVGVTIVDKEGGVGGMLHLLLPEPSGADVDFEPDIYATTGVPRFLELLFGRGALKDRAVACIAGGALVGQTFDADPSMDIGGQTAEAVQGCLEKNGIFVEQSETGGLFNRKMVLDLRSLSTTIEPIWQTEDSADANVEKEVNFNIERAIEAVKPIPQVALKIMRMIERDDYTMSEVGKEIRQDQVISGKVLNFCNSAVMGFRDKIDSIDRAVVVLGEKRLLEMVISASVESSFAQSAHGYSLCKGGIYQHALGTAMIAQEIAAFSGKAAKDIAYTAGLLHDIGKIPLDQFMAVNAPLFYRKIQREGIELCEIEKMRFGIDHAQAGKLLGAKWDLPRNLIDVIANHHCPEKSEEDEELVTVVHIADLLMSRFQVRHELDFIDTERLAQRLARIGLSTEQYPVLVDRIPRNIFRTGSSST
;
A
#
# COMPACT_ATOMS: atom_id res chain seq x y z
N MET A 1 -20.33 -17.33 -7.24
CA MET A 1 -20.55 -15.87 -7.24
C MET A 1 -19.18 -15.24 -7.20
N GLU A 2 -18.88 -14.42 -8.19
CA GLU A 2 -17.54 -13.83 -8.35
C GLU A 2 -17.40 -12.67 -7.37
N GLU A 3 -16.35 -12.67 -6.55
CA GLU A 3 -16.07 -11.61 -5.58
C GLU A 3 -15.01 -10.67 -6.16
N GLU A 4 -15.38 -9.40 -6.30
CA GLU A 4 -14.54 -8.36 -6.88
C GLU A 4 -14.28 -7.31 -5.79
N ILE A 5 -13.01 -7.19 -5.39
CA ILE A 5 -12.60 -6.19 -4.40
C ILE A 5 -12.31 -4.88 -5.13
N LEU A 6 -12.97 -3.81 -4.69
CA LEU A 6 -12.79 -2.47 -5.23
C LEU A 6 -11.69 -1.73 -4.45
N ALA A 7 -10.57 -1.47 -5.13
CA ALA A 7 -9.47 -0.68 -4.61
C ALA A 7 -9.87 0.80 -4.43
N ALA A 8 -9.14 1.50 -3.57
CA ALA A 8 -9.35 2.93 -3.36
C ALA A 8 -9.05 3.73 -4.64
N GLY A 9 -9.87 4.73 -4.94
CA GLY A 9 -9.79 5.53 -6.16
C GLY A 9 -10.36 4.84 -7.41
N ALA A 10 -11.13 3.76 -7.23
CA ALA A 10 -11.79 3.05 -8.32
C ALA A 10 -13.31 3.13 -8.21
N SER A 11 -13.97 2.98 -9.36
CA SER A 11 -15.42 2.88 -9.48
C SER A 11 -15.80 1.71 -10.39
N VAL A 12 -16.90 1.02 -10.04
CA VAL A 12 -17.47 -0.05 -10.86
C VAL A 12 -18.98 0.16 -10.96
N ILE A 13 -19.49 0.10 -12.18
CA ILE A 13 -20.93 0.13 -12.49
C ILE A 13 -21.27 -1.12 -13.28
N SER A 14 -22.33 -1.79 -12.86
CA SER A 14 -22.78 -3.00 -13.51
C SER A 14 -24.29 -3.09 -13.52
N ASP A 15 -24.81 -3.74 -14.56
CA ASP A 15 -26.15 -4.28 -14.57
C ASP A 15 -26.17 -5.56 -13.72
N ARG A 16 -27.36 -6.11 -13.42
CA ARG A 16 -27.49 -7.34 -12.62
C ARG A 16 -26.59 -8.47 -13.16
N LYS A 17 -25.53 -8.81 -12.41
CA LYS A 17 -24.59 -9.92 -12.66
C LYS A 17 -24.43 -10.77 -11.40
N GLU A 18 -24.00 -12.02 -11.54
CA GLU A 18 -23.69 -12.91 -10.40
C GLU A 18 -22.31 -12.57 -9.78
N ALA A 19 -22.15 -11.34 -9.32
CA ALA A 19 -20.94 -10.86 -8.67
C ALA A 19 -21.24 -9.99 -7.44
N ARG A 20 -20.26 -9.90 -6.55
CA ARG A 20 -20.27 -9.03 -5.37
C ARG A 20 -19.12 -8.05 -5.45
N LEU A 21 -19.41 -6.78 -5.21
CA LEU A 21 -18.38 -5.75 -5.03
C LEU A 21 -18.12 -5.58 -3.54
N GLU A 22 -16.85 -5.57 -3.15
CA GLU A 22 -16.45 -5.39 -1.75
C GLU A 22 -15.46 -4.25 -1.59
N SER A 23 -15.63 -3.43 -0.56
CA SER A 23 -14.65 -2.43 -0.12
C SER A 23 -14.42 -2.53 1.38
N TYR A 24 -13.17 -2.34 1.78
CA TYR A 24 -12.74 -2.26 3.17
C TYR A 24 -12.37 -0.81 3.47
N LEU A 25 -13.00 -0.23 4.49
CA LEU A 25 -13.09 1.21 4.67
C LEU A 25 -12.62 1.59 6.07
N GLY A 26 -11.60 2.45 6.12
CA GLY A 26 -11.10 3.11 7.33
C GLY A 26 -11.38 4.61 7.24
N SER A 27 -10.33 5.42 7.04
CA SER A 27 -10.47 6.85 6.76
C SER A 27 -10.98 7.15 5.33
N CYS A 28 -10.82 6.22 4.39
CA CYS A 28 -11.47 6.29 3.07
C CYS A 28 -12.99 6.10 3.16
N VAL A 29 -13.71 6.46 2.10
CA VAL A 29 -15.19 6.42 2.06
C VAL A 29 -15.67 5.59 0.89
N GLY A 30 -16.53 4.60 1.17
CA GLY A 30 -17.21 3.81 0.17
C GLY A 30 -18.63 4.34 -0.05
N VAL A 31 -19.06 4.37 -1.31
CA VAL A 31 -20.40 4.78 -1.71
C VAL A 31 -20.97 3.75 -2.68
N THR A 32 -22.13 3.18 -2.37
CA THR A 32 -22.92 2.43 -3.35
C THR A 32 -24.09 3.28 -3.80
N ILE A 33 -24.46 3.16 -5.06
CA ILE A 33 -25.67 3.79 -5.61
C ILE A 33 -26.36 2.78 -6.50
N VAL A 34 -27.66 2.56 -6.26
CA VAL A 34 -28.45 1.52 -6.94
C VAL A 34 -29.81 2.05 -7.38
N ASP A 35 -30.25 1.65 -8.58
CA ASP A 35 -31.64 1.68 -9.02
C ASP A 35 -32.13 0.22 -9.08
N LYS A 36 -32.78 -0.24 -7.99
CA LYS A 36 -33.22 -1.63 -7.84
C LYS A 36 -34.21 -2.05 -8.93
N GLU A 37 -35.07 -1.13 -9.38
CA GLU A 37 -36.06 -1.35 -10.44
C GLU A 37 -35.40 -1.36 -11.82
N GLY A 38 -34.49 -0.41 -12.07
CA GLY A 38 -33.71 -0.33 -13.30
C GLY A 38 -32.72 -1.48 -13.46
N GLY A 39 -32.36 -2.16 -12.37
CA GLY A 39 -31.42 -3.28 -12.40
C GLY A 39 -29.97 -2.83 -12.58
N VAL A 40 -29.66 -1.58 -12.25
CA VAL A 40 -28.34 -0.97 -12.41
C VAL A 40 -27.84 -0.52 -11.05
N GLY A 41 -26.56 -0.76 -10.77
CA GLY A 41 -25.93 -0.27 -9.56
C GLY A 41 -24.43 -0.32 -9.63
N GLY A 42 -23.79 0.25 -8.63
CA GLY A 42 -22.35 0.23 -8.56
C GLY A 42 -21.82 0.67 -7.22
N MET A 43 -20.50 0.63 -7.13
CA MET A 43 -19.73 1.04 -5.97
C MET A 43 -18.60 1.97 -6.39
N LEU A 44 -18.32 2.97 -5.56
CA LEU A 44 -17.26 3.96 -5.67
C LEU A 44 -16.48 3.97 -4.36
N HIS A 45 -15.14 4.00 -4.45
CA HIS A 45 -14.26 4.04 -3.28
C HIS A 45 -13.38 5.29 -3.33
N LEU A 46 -13.66 6.25 -2.46
CA LEU A 46 -13.08 7.60 -2.42
C LEU A 46 -12.03 7.75 -1.32
N LEU A 47 -11.04 8.61 -1.52
CA LEU A 47 -9.96 8.85 -0.55
C LEU A 47 -9.91 10.27 -0.01
N LEU A 48 -10.23 11.25 -0.84
CA LEU A 48 -10.05 12.67 -0.52
C LEU A 48 -11.36 13.44 -0.72
N PRO A 49 -11.59 14.53 0.01
CA PRO A 49 -12.81 15.33 -0.15
C PRO A 49 -12.81 16.07 -1.49
N GLU A 50 -11.70 16.71 -1.83
CA GLU A 50 -11.56 17.58 -2.99
C GLU A 50 -10.13 17.60 -3.55
N PRO A 51 -9.95 17.94 -4.84
CA PRO A 51 -8.62 18.07 -5.43
C PRO A 51 -7.78 19.10 -4.70
N SER A 52 -6.51 18.78 -4.41
CA SER A 52 -5.59 19.72 -3.76
C SER A 52 -5.14 20.89 -4.66
N GLY A 53 -5.48 20.84 -5.96
CA GLY A 53 -5.03 21.81 -6.96
C GLY A 53 -3.58 21.59 -7.42
N ALA A 54 -2.94 20.49 -7.01
CA ALA A 54 -1.64 20.08 -7.54
C ALA A 54 -1.71 19.77 -9.05
N ASP A 55 -0.64 20.12 -9.78
CA ASP A 55 -0.48 19.81 -11.20
C ASP A 55 -0.11 18.32 -11.39
N VAL A 56 -1.08 17.45 -11.17
CA VAL A 56 -1.00 15.99 -11.30
C VAL A 56 -2.05 15.48 -12.28
N ASP A 57 -1.86 14.28 -12.85
CA ASP A 57 -2.85 13.66 -13.74
C ASP A 57 -4.21 13.54 -13.04
N PHE A 58 -5.20 14.29 -13.56
CA PHE A 58 -6.54 14.38 -12.95
C PHE A 58 -7.32 13.08 -13.14
N GLU A 59 -7.52 12.32 -12.06
CA GLU A 59 -8.55 11.28 -12.04
C GLU A 59 -9.67 11.60 -11.02
N PRO A 60 -10.91 11.74 -11.50
CA PRO A 60 -12.03 12.23 -10.69
C PRO A 60 -12.48 11.24 -9.61
N ASP A 61 -12.32 9.94 -9.82
CA ASP A 61 -12.87 8.89 -8.95
C ASP A 61 -12.18 8.79 -7.57
N ILE A 62 -11.19 9.64 -7.30
CA ILE A 62 -10.51 9.75 -5.99
C ILE A 62 -11.21 10.73 -5.06
N TYR A 63 -11.77 11.81 -5.60
CA TYR A 63 -12.29 12.92 -4.83
C TYR A 63 -13.80 12.85 -4.71
N ALA A 64 -14.35 13.07 -3.53
CA ALA A 64 -15.80 13.10 -3.35
C ALA A 64 -16.48 14.13 -4.28
N THR A 65 -15.90 15.33 -4.39
CA THR A 65 -16.44 16.45 -5.18
C THR A 65 -16.42 16.24 -6.70
N THR A 66 -15.63 15.30 -7.22
CA THR A 66 -15.54 15.05 -8.67
C THR A 66 -15.96 13.63 -9.06
N GLY A 67 -15.65 12.64 -8.21
CA GLY A 67 -16.00 11.24 -8.39
C GLY A 67 -17.49 10.98 -8.24
N VAL A 68 -18.15 11.55 -7.22
CA VAL A 68 -19.61 11.34 -7.03
C VAL A 68 -20.42 11.87 -8.22
N PRO A 69 -20.23 13.12 -8.70
CA PRO A 69 -20.95 13.61 -9.88
C PRO A 69 -20.73 12.75 -11.12
N ARG A 70 -19.46 12.39 -11.42
CA ARG A 70 -19.13 11.54 -12.57
C ARG A 70 -19.76 10.15 -12.46
N PHE A 71 -19.72 9.56 -11.27
CA PHE A 71 -20.30 8.25 -11.03
C PHE A 71 -21.82 8.24 -11.27
N LEU A 72 -22.51 9.31 -10.87
CA LEU A 72 -23.93 9.51 -11.18
C LEU A 72 -24.18 9.66 -12.69
N GLU A 73 -23.37 10.44 -13.41
CA GLU A 73 -23.48 10.57 -14.87
C GLU A 73 -23.36 9.21 -15.56
N LEU A 74 -22.41 8.38 -15.13
CA LEU A 74 -22.20 7.04 -15.68
C LEU A 74 -23.37 6.10 -15.34
N LEU A 75 -23.90 6.14 -14.11
CA LEU A 75 -25.06 5.35 -13.70
C LEU A 75 -26.32 5.71 -14.51
N PHE A 76 -26.59 7.00 -14.68
CA PHE A 76 -27.73 7.46 -15.47
C PHE A 76 -27.55 7.17 -16.95
N GLY A 77 -26.32 7.27 -17.47
CA GLY A 77 -25.97 6.82 -18.82
C GLY A 77 -26.21 5.33 -19.05
N ARG A 78 -26.23 4.51 -17.98
CA ARG A 78 -26.58 3.08 -18.01
C ARG A 78 -28.07 2.80 -17.79
N GLY A 79 -28.90 3.82 -17.60
CA GLY A 79 -30.36 3.69 -17.50
C GLY A 79 -30.92 3.70 -16.08
N ALA A 80 -30.11 3.95 -15.06
CA ALA A 80 -30.62 4.27 -13.73
C ALA A 80 -31.42 5.58 -13.78
N LEU A 81 -32.51 5.68 -13.02
CA LEU A 81 -33.26 6.94 -12.87
C LEU A 81 -32.96 7.58 -11.53
N LYS A 82 -32.75 8.90 -11.56
CA LYS A 82 -32.44 9.72 -10.39
C LYS A 82 -33.44 9.54 -9.25
N ASP A 83 -34.74 9.61 -9.53
CA ASP A 83 -35.79 9.54 -8.49
C ASP A 83 -35.92 8.14 -7.85
N ARG A 84 -35.26 7.13 -8.43
CA ARG A 84 -35.21 5.75 -7.93
C ARG A 84 -33.85 5.37 -7.35
N ALA A 85 -32.84 6.20 -7.59
CA ALA A 85 -31.48 5.95 -7.16
C ALA A 85 -31.37 6.16 -5.66
N VAL A 86 -30.82 5.16 -4.99
CA VAL A 86 -30.60 5.15 -3.55
C VAL A 86 -29.13 4.90 -3.27
N ALA A 87 -28.56 5.68 -2.35
CA ALA A 87 -27.17 5.60 -1.96
C ALA A 87 -26.99 4.99 -0.56
N CYS A 88 -25.88 4.28 -0.36
CA CYS A 88 -25.36 3.97 0.97
C CYS A 88 -23.92 4.48 1.09
N ILE A 89 -23.54 4.97 2.28
CA ILE A 89 -22.22 5.51 2.58
C ILE A 89 -21.62 4.77 3.78
N ALA A 90 -20.32 4.46 3.74
CA ALA A 90 -19.61 3.96 4.90
C ALA A 90 -18.14 4.41 4.89
N GLY A 91 -17.47 4.36 6.04
CA GLY A 91 -16.05 4.71 6.19
C GLY A 91 -15.83 6.05 6.86
N GLY A 92 -14.82 6.81 6.46
CA GLY A 92 -14.51 8.12 7.04
C GLY A 92 -14.24 8.07 8.55
N ALA A 93 -13.69 6.97 9.06
CA ALA A 93 -13.35 6.83 10.47
C ALA A 93 -12.25 7.82 10.88
N LEU A 94 -12.42 8.42 12.06
CA LEU A 94 -11.40 9.19 12.76
C LEU A 94 -10.40 8.21 13.36
N VAL A 95 -9.12 8.50 13.22
CA VAL A 95 -8.08 7.58 13.63
C VAL A 95 -7.25 8.22 14.75
N GLY A 96 -7.42 7.73 15.98
CA GLY A 96 -6.78 8.24 17.20
C GLY A 96 -7.76 8.53 18.34
N GLN A 97 -7.34 8.25 19.58
CA GLN A 97 -8.02 8.77 20.77
C GLN A 97 -7.51 10.18 21.02
N THR A 98 -8.32 11.23 20.82
CA THR A 98 -8.31 12.47 21.63
C THR A 98 -9.22 13.55 21.04
N PHE A 99 -9.73 14.40 21.94
CA PHE A 99 -10.59 15.55 21.67
C PHE A 99 -9.82 16.79 21.15
N ASP A 100 -8.50 16.69 20.93
CA ASP A 100 -7.59 17.80 20.55
C ASP A 100 -6.94 17.61 19.15
N ALA A 101 -7.43 16.68 18.32
CA ALA A 101 -6.89 16.47 16.98
C ALA A 101 -7.09 17.71 16.07
N ASP A 102 -6.05 18.08 15.30
CA ASP A 102 -6.12 19.12 14.28
C ASP A 102 -7.24 18.80 13.27
N PRO A 103 -8.30 19.63 13.15
CA PRO A 103 -9.43 19.38 12.26
C PRO A 103 -9.02 19.18 10.79
N SER A 104 -7.88 19.75 10.38
CA SER A 104 -7.35 19.57 9.02
C SER A 104 -6.95 18.12 8.72
N MET A 105 -6.69 17.31 9.76
CA MET A 105 -6.29 15.92 9.63
C MET A 105 -7.48 14.94 9.64
N ASP A 106 -8.71 15.39 9.88
CA ASP A 106 -9.91 14.57 9.71
C ASP A 106 -10.31 14.44 8.23
N ILE A 107 -9.38 13.93 7.43
CA ILE A 107 -9.57 13.75 5.98
C ILE A 107 -10.74 12.79 5.73
N GLY A 108 -10.94 11.79 6.60
CA GLY A 108 -12.02 10.83 6.47
C GLY A 108 -13.40 11.43 6.73
N GLY A 109 -13.56 12.18 7.81
CA GLY A 109 -14.78 12.94 8.10
C GLY A 109 -15.08 13.96 7.01
N GLN A 110 -14.07 14.74 6.59
CA GLN A 110 -14.21 15.71 5.49
C GLN A 110 -14.64 15.03 4.17
N THR A 111 -14.07 13.86 3.86
CA THR A 111 -14.46 13.08 2.66
C THR A 111 -15.91 12.62 2.77
N ALA A 112 -16.34 12.12 3.93
CA ALA A 112 -17.71 11.69 4.16
C ALA A 112 -18.72 12.85 4.03
N GLU A 113 -18.39 14.02 4.60
CA GLU A 113 -19.20 15.23 4.46
C GLU A 113 -19.29 15.71 3.01
N ALA A 114 -18.16 15.70 2.27
CA ALA A 114 -18.13 16.07 0.87
C ALA A 114 -18.98 15.12 0.00
N VAL A 115 -18.97 13.81 0.29
CA VAL A 115 -19.84 12.82 -0.36
C VAL A 115 -21.31 13.15 -0.10
N GLN A 116 -21.67 13.33 1.17
CA GLN A 116 -23.04 13.64 1.57
C GLN A 116 -23.53 14.90 0.85
N GLY A 117 -22.74 15.97 0.87
CA GLY A 117 -23.07 17.22 0.19
C GLY A 117 -23.21 17.06 -1.33
N CYS A 118 -22.42 16.20 -1.97
CA CYS A 118 -22.55 15.90 -3.40
C CYS A 118 -23.83 15.13 -3.72
N LEU A 119 -24.18 14.13 -2.92
CA LEU A 119 -25.42 13.35 -3.10
C LEU A 119 -26.66 14.24 -2.89
N GLU A 120 -26.66 15.09 -1.86
CA GLU A 120 -27.72 16.06 -1.59
C GLU A 120 -27.92 17.07 -2.72
N LYS A 121 -26.82 17.68 -3.19
CA LYS A 121 -26.86 18.60 -4.35
C LYS A 121 -27.41 17.94 -5.61
N ASN A 122 -27.16 16.63 -5.77
CA ASN A 122 -27.65 15.85 -6.89
C ASN A 122 -29.02 15.21 -6.62
N GLY A 123 -29.65 15.43 -5.46
CA GLY A 123 -30.98 14.92 -5.12
C GLY A 123 -31.04 13.39 -5.01
N ILE A 124 -29.97 12.75 -4.57
CA ILE A 124 -29.90 11.30 -4.35
C ILE A 124 -30.20 11.01 -2.89
N PHE A 125 -31.15 10.11 -2.65
CA PHE A 125 -31.52 9.73 -1.29
C PHE A 125 -30.48 8.78 -0.70
N VAL A 126 -30.03 9.06 0.53
CA VAL A 126 -29.12 8.19 1.29
C VAL A 126 -29.95 7.31 2.21
N GLU A 127 -30.04 6.01 1.91
CA GLU A 127 -30.80 5.02 2.68
C GLU A 127 -30.07 4.60 3.95
N GLN A 128 -28.74 4.49 3.89
CA GLN A 128 -27.90 4.10 5.02
C GLN A 128 -26.58 4.87 4.99
N SER A 129 -26.17 5.42 6.12
CA SER A 129 -24.86 6.06 6.28
C SER A 129 -24.22 5.58 7.58
N GLU A 130 -23.07 4.92 7.46
CA GLU A 130 -22.23 4.47 8.58
C GLU A 130 -20.83 5.09 8.46
N THR A 131 -20.76 6.39 8.69
CA THR A 131 -19.52 7.18 8.59
C THR A 131 -18.96 7.54 9.97
N GLY A 132 -17.69 7.94 10.03
CA GLY A 132 -17.06 8.37 11.29
C GLY A 132 -16.75 7.22 12.25
N GLY A 133 -16.57 7.53 13.53
CA GLY A 133 -16.20 6.55 14.56
C GLY A 133 -14.74 6.11 14.48
N LEU A 134 -14.39 5.07 15.22
CA LEU A 134 -13.01 4.59 15.40
C LEU A 134 -12.75 3.21 14.78
N PHE A 135 -13.69 2.66 14.00
CA PHE A 135 -13.64 1.27 13.55
C PHE A 135 -13.71 1.16 12.03
N ASN A 136 -12.97 0.18 11.50
CA ASN A 136 -13.00 -0.17 10.09
C ASN A 136 -14.32 -0.91 9.75
N ARG A 137 -14.76 -0.76 8.51
CA ARG A 137 -16.02 -1.34 8.01
C ARG A 137 -15.79 -2.07 6.70
N LYS A 138 -16.56 -3.13 6.49
CA LYS A 138 -16.68 -3.80 5.20
C LYS A 138 -18.00 -3.37 4.55
N MET A 139 -17.94 -2.79 3.36
CA MET A 139 -19.12 -2.53 2.54
C MET A 139 -19.20 -3.57 1.42
N VAL A 140 -20.37 -4.18 1.24
CA VAL A 140 -20.61 -5.17 0.18
C VAL A 140 -21.83 -4.77 -0.61
N LEU A 141 -21.71 -4.74 -1.94
CA LEU A 141 -22.83 -4.64 -2.86
C LEU A 141 -23.03 -5.97 -3.58
N ASP A 142 -24.17 -6.61 -3.36
CA ASP A 142 -24.58 -7.77 -4.14
C ASP A 142 -25.26 -7.28 -5.42
N LEU A 143 -24.62 -7.47 -6.58
CA LEU A 143 -25.11 -6.94 -7.86
C LEU A 143 -26.32 -7.72 -8.39
N ARG A 144 -26.64 -8.88 -7.83
CA ARG A 144 -27.83 -9.65 -8.20
C ARG A 144 -29.07 -9.07 -7.51
N SER A 145 -28.99 -8.83 -6.21
CA SER A 145 -30.10 -8.27 -5.42
C SER A 145 -30.11 -6.74 -5.40
N LEU A 146 -28.99 -6.09 -5.73
CA LEU A 146 -28.74 -4.66 -5.56
C LEU A 146 -28.96 -4.21 -4.11
N SER A 147 -28.58 -5.07 -3.17
CA SER A 147 -28.58 -4.77 -1.73
C SER A 147 -27.17 -4.47 -1.25
N THR A 148 -27.05 -3.40 -0.48
CA THR A 148 -25.80 -3.06 0.22
C THR A 148 -25.85 -3.59 1.65
N THR A 149 -24.75 -4.17 2.12
CA THR A 149 -24.54 -4.46 3.54
C THR A 149 -23.28 -3.75 4.02
N ILE A 150 -23.34 -3.21 5.23
CA ILE A 150 -22.21 -2.60 5.92
C ILE A 150 -22.01 -3.39 7.20
N GLU A 151 -20.82 -3.93 7.38
CA GLU A 151 -20.47 -4.76 8.53
C GLU A 151 -19.27 -4.11 9.24
N PRO A 152 -19.39 -3.76 10.52
CA PRO A 152 -18.21 -3.39 11.31
C PRO A 152 -17.23 -4.56 11.33
N ILE A 153 -15.95 -4.26 11.11
CA ILE A 153 -14.87 -5.21 11.29
C ILE A 153 -14.51 -5.14 12.77
N TRP A 154 -15.24 -5.89 13.59
CA TRP A 154 -14.90 -6.05 15.00
C TRP A 154 -13.53 -6.74 15.07
N GLN A 155 -12.56 -6.11 15.73
CA GLN A 155 -11.53 -6.89 16.43
C GLN A 155 -12.30 -7.79 17.38
N THR A 156 -12.38 -9.09 17.12
CA THR A 156 -12.93 -10.01 18.11
C THR A 156 -12.04 -9.93 19.34
N GLU A 157 -12.46 -9.15 20.33
CA GLU A 157 -12.18 -9.44 21.74
C GLU A 157 -12.92 -10.74 22.09
N ASP A 158 -12.38 -11.85 21.59
CA ASP A 158 -12.62 -13.18 22.16
C ASP A 158 -11.24 -13.83 22.31
N SER A 159 -10.57 -13.38 23.37
CA SER A 159 -9.48 -14.10 24.01
C SER A 159 -10.00 -15.39 24.64
N ALA A 160 -10.43 -16.38 23.84
CA ALA A 160 -10.77 -17.72 24.31
C ALA A 160 -11.01 -18.70 23.15
N ASP A 161 -9.95 -19.02 22.39
CA ASP A 161 -9.71 -20.33 21.73
C ASP A 161 -8.63 -20.26 20.64
N ALA A 162 -7.65 -19.39 20.84
CA ALA A 162 -6.38 -19.53 20.15
C ALA A 162 -5.58 -20.62 20.85
N ASN A 163 -5.89 -21.89 20.57
CA ASN A 163 -4.90 -22.98 20.60
C ASN A 163 -3.86 -22.66 19.50
N VAL A 164 -3.14 -21.55 19.66
CA VAL A 164 -1.86 -21.35 19.01
C VAL A 164 -0.95 -22.25 19.81
N GLU A 165 -0.65 -23.42 19.26
CA GLU A 165 0.39 -24.30 19.79
C GLU A 165 1.58 -23.43 20.18
N LYS A 166 1.77 -23.26 21.49
CA LYS A 166 2.93 -22.59 22.04
C LYS A 166 4.12 -23.50 21.76
N GLU A 167 5.19 -22.87 21.31
CA GLU A 167 6.50 -23.47 20.99
C GLU A 167 6.60 -24.09 19.59
N VAL A 168 6.65 -23.23 18.58
CA VAL A 168 7.53 -23.55 17.44
C VAL A 168 8.93 -23.18 17.89
N ASN A 169 9.86 -24.14 17.90
CA ASN A 169 11.28 -23.87 18.19
C ASN A 169 11.88 -23.05 17.03
N PHE A 170 11.62 -21.75 17.03
CA PHE A 170 12.08 -20.82 16.02
C PHE A 170 13.53 -20.47 16.28
N ASN A 171 14.38 -20.77 15.29
CA ASN A 171 15.77 -20.35 15.28
C ASN A 171 15.96 -19.34 14.14
N ILE A 172 16.08 -18.07 14.50
CA ILE A 172 16.25 -16.98 13.55
C ILE A 172 17.55 -17.10 12.74
N GLU A 173 18.65 -17.57 13.34
CA GLU A 173 19.93 -17.72 12.65
C GLU A 173 19.80 -18.70 11.47
N ARG A 174 19.16 -19.84 11.72
CA ARG A 174 18.90 -20.85 10.69
C ARG A 174 17.94 -20.36 9.63
N ALA A 175 16.91 -19.59 10.00
CA ALA A 175 15.98 -18.99 9.05
C ALA A 175 16.71 -17.99 8.13
N ILE A 176 17.56 -17.13 8.70
CA ILE A 176 18.41 -16.18 7.96
C ILE A 176 19.46 -16.90 7.09
N GLU A 177 19.95 -18.08 7.48
CA GLU A 177 20.81 -18.93 6.63
C GLU A 177 20.09 -19.56 5.44
N ALA A 178 18.79 -19.81 5.56
CA ALA A 178 18.00 -20.39 4.47
C ALA A 178 17.63 -19.36 3.39
N VAL A 179 17.62 -18.07 3.70
CA VAL A 179 17.36 -17.01 2.72
C VAL A 179 18.48 -16.98 1.69
N LYS A 180 18.15 -17.09 0.38
CA LYS A 180 19.19 -16.97 -0.64
C LYS A 180 19.81 -15.57 -0.56
N PRO A 181 21.14 -15.47 -0.68
CA PRO A 181 21.81 -14.18 -0.64
C PRO A 181 21.33 -13.30 -1.79
N ILE A 182 21.23 -12.00 -1.51
CA ILE A 182 20.99 -11.00 -2.54
C ILE A 182 22.15 -11.02 -3.56
N PRO A 183 21.88 -10.87 -4.88
CA PRO A 183 22.92 -10.86 -5.89
C PRO A 183 24.00 -9.82 -5.61
N GLN A 184 25.28 -10.17 -5.82
CA GLN A 184 26.42 -9.28 -5.55
C GLN A 184 26.38 -7.99 -6.37
N VAL A 185 25.83 -8.05 -7.59
CA VAL A 185 25.58 -6.87 -8.43
C VAL A 185 24.67 -5.87 -7.74
N ALA A 186 23.61 -6.34 -7.06
CA ALA A 186 22.70 -5.47 -6.33
C ALA A 186 23.36 -4.83 -5.10
N LEU A 187 24.14 -5.58 -4.32
CA LEU A 187 24.90 -5.03 -3.18
C LEU A 187 25.90 -3.96 -3.63
N LYS A 188 26.58 -4.19 -4.74
CA LYS A 188 27.50 -3.20 -5.31
C LYS A 188 26.76 -1.93 -5.73
N ILE A 189 25.61 -2.08 -6.38
CA ILE A 189 24.75 -0.96 -6.78
C ILE A 189 24.23 -0.18 -5.57
N MET A 190 23.76 -0.84 -4.51
CA MET A 190 23.32 -0.17 -3.28
C MET A 190 24.42 0.70 -2.67
N ARG A 191 25.66 0.19 -2.65
CA ARG A 191 26.83 0.95 -2.17
C ARG A 191 27.21 2.11 -3.09
N MET A 192 27.04 1.96 -4.41
CA MET A 192 27.23 3.06 -5.36
C MET A 192 26.19 4.16 -5.11
N ILE A 193 24.93 3.81 -4.87
CA ILE A 193 23.87 4.78 -4.52
C ILE A 193 24.20 5.50 -3.22
N GLU A 194 24.58 4.77 -2.17
CA GLU A 194 24.95 5.36 -0.86
C GLU A 194 26.07 6.40 -0.97
N ARG A 195 27.04 6.17 -1.87
CA ARG A 195 28.21 7.05 -2.06
C ARG A 195 27.98 8.16 -3.08
N ASP A 196 26.93 8.07 -3.89
CA ASP A 196 26.63 8.94 -5.04
C ASP A 196 27.86 9.12 -5.99
N ASP A 197 28.69 8.07 -6.12
CA ASP A 197 30.01 8.10 -6.78
C ASP A 197 30.10 7.22 -8.04
N TYR A 198 29.14 7.34 -8.95
CA TYR A 198 29.05 6.47 -10.14
C TYR A 198 28.74 7.20 -11.45
N THR A 199 29.09 6.56 -12.57
CA THR A 199 28.78 7.03 -13.93
C THR A 199 27.84 6.07 -14.67
N MET A 200 27.03 6.61 -15.61
CA MET A 200 26.21 5.85 -16.55
C MET A 200 26.92 4.64 -17.16
N SER A 201 28.19 4.81 -17.54
CA SER A 201 28.98 3.75 -18.17
C SER A 201 29.32 2.61 -17.21
N GLU A 202 29.61 2.93 -15.95
CA GLU A 202 29.93 1.95 -14.91
C GLU A 202 28.70 1.15 -14.52
N VAL A 203 27.56 1.83 -14.35
CA VAL A 203 26.26 1.20 -14.05
C VAL A 203 25.89 0.20 -15.15
N GLY A 204 25.87 0.63 -16.42
CA GLY A 204 25.55 -0.25 -17.54
C GLY A 204 26.52 -1.42 -17.66
N LYS A 205 27.82 -1.19 -17.41
CA LYS A 205 28.84 -2.25 -17.44
C LYS A 205 28.64 -3.28 -16.34
N GLU A 206 28.23 -2.87 -15.15
CA GLU A 206 28.00 -3.78 -14.04
C GLU A 206 26.78 -4.68 -14.30
N ILE A 207 25.69 -4.10 -14.78
CA ILE A 207 24.44 -4.83 -15.06
C ILE A 207 24.67 -5.88 -16.17
N ARG A 208 25.40 -5.50 -17.22
CA ARG A 208 25.71 -6.40 -18.36
C ARG A 208 26.54 -7.62 -17.99
N GLN A 209 27.25 -7.61 -16.87
CA GLN A 209 28.05 -8.76 -16.44
C GLN A 209 27.17 -9.93 -16.01
N ASP A 210 25.91 -9.69 -15.64
CA ASP A 210 24.96 -10.71 -15.25
C ASP A 210 23.78 -10.76 -16.22
N GLN A 211 23.74 -11.81 -17.04
CA GLN A 211 22.69 -12.02 -18.05
C GLN A 211 21.31 -12.27 -17.41
N VAL A 212 21.26 -12.85 -16.21
CA VAL A 212 20.00 -13.13 -15.50
C VAL A 212 19.42 -11.82 -14.96
N ILE A 213 20.25 -10.99 -14.32
CA ILE A 213 19.84 -9.67 -13.84
C ILE A 213 19.46 -8.77 -15.01
N SER A 214 20.25 -8.76 -16.09
CA SER A 214 19.92 -8.00 -17.30
C SER A 214 18.54 -8.38 -17.85
N GLY A 215 18.24 -9.68 -17.96
CA GLY A 215 16.94 -10.16 -18.40
C GLY A 215 15.79 -9.74 -17.47
N LYS A 216 15.99 -9.84 -16.15
CA LYS A 216 14.98 -9.41 -15.17
C LYS A 216 14.75 -7.90 -15.19
N VAL A 217 15.80 -7.10 -15.32
CA VAL A 217 15.72 -5.64 -15.42
C VAL A 217 14.92 -5.23 -16.65
N LEU A 218 15.19 -5.85 -17.80
CA LEU A 218 14.41 -5.58 -19.02
C LEU A 218 12.95 -5.99 -18.85
N ASN A 219 12.66 -7.13 -18.20
CA ASN A 219 11.29 -7.53 -17.93
C ASN A 219 10.57 -6.54 -17.00
N PHE A 220 11.25 -6.09 -15.94
CA PHE A 220 10.73 -5.12 -14.98
C PHE A 220 10.48 -3.75 -15.63
N CYS A 221 11.43 -3.27 -16.45
CA CYS A 221 11.28 -2.06 -17.25
C CYS A 221 10.07 -2.12 -18.17
N ASN A 222 9.70 -3.29 -18.69
CA ASN A 222 8.54 -3.43 -19.56
C ASN A 222 7.25 -3.82 -18.81
N SER A 223 7.27 -3.81 -17.47
CA SER A 223 6.10 -4.19 -16.67
C SER A 223 5.02 -3.10 -16.68
N ALA A 224 3.76 -3.50 -16.50
CA ALA A 224 2.63 -2.59 -16.41
C ALA A 224 2.77 -1.57 -15.26
N VAL A 225 3.45 -1.97 -14.18
CA VAL A 225 3.74 -1.09 -13.03
C VAL A 225 4.61 0.09 -13.45
N MET A 226 5.51 -0.08 -14.43
CA MET A 226 6.39 0.99 -14.86
C MET A 226 5.76 1.94 -15.90
N GLY A 227 4.72 1.50 -16.61
CA GLY A 227 3.90 2.38 -17.47
C GLY A 227 4.62 2.99 -18.68
N PHE A 228 5.77 2.47 -19.10
CA PHE A 228 6.50 2.99 -20.26
C PHE A 228 5.79 2.68 -21.59
N ARG A 229 5.72 3.68 -22.48
CA ARG A 229 5.09 3.55 -23.81
C ARG A 229 5.96 2.80 -24.82
N ASP A 230 7.27 3.00 -24.75
CA ASP A 230 8.23 2.37 -25.65
C ASP A 230 8.86 1.13 -25.01
N LYS A 231 8.96 0.05 -25.78
CA LYS A 231 9.60 -1.18 -25.32
C LYS A 231 11.11 -0.98 -25.16
N ILE A 232 11.62 -1.33 -23.97
CA ILE A 232 13.04 -1.33 -23.66
C ILE A 232 13.62 -2.71 -23.96
N ASP A 233 14.55 -2.80 -24.91
CA ASP A 233 15.08 -4.05 -25.46
C ASP A 233 16.57 -4.31 -25.12
N SER A 234 17.25 -3.33 -24.53
CA SER A 234 18.67 -3.42 -24.15
C SER A 234 18.98 -2.54 -22.95
N ILE A 235 20.03 -2.88 -22.20
CA ILE A 235 20.50 -2.10 -21.05
C ILE A 235 20.98 -0.71 -21.48
N ASP A 236 21.66 -0.61 -22.62
CA ASP A 236 22.10 0.69 -23.17
C ASP A 236 20.92 1.60 -23.51
N ARG A 237 19.86 1.04 -24.12
CA ARG A 237 18.62 1.79 -24.33
C ARG A 237 17.96 2.17 -23.00
N ALA A 238 17.98 1.28 -22.00
CA ALA A 238 17.45 1.58 -20.68
C ALA A 238 18.21 2.75 -20.02
N VAL A 239 19.55 2.79 -20.09
CA VAL A 239 20.36 3.92 -19.60
C VAL A 239 19.96 5.22 -20.28
N VAL A 240 19.79 5.22 -21.61
CA VAL A 240 19.45 6.43 -22.38
C VAL A 240 18.04 6.93 -22.11
N VAL A 241 17.06 6.01 -22.02
CA VAL A 241 15.64 6.35 -21.86
C VAL A 241 15.30 6.69 -20.41
N LEU A 242 15.87 5.97 -19.44
CA LEU A 242 15.53 6.09 -18.02
C LEU A 242 16.49 7.00 -17.25
N GLY A 243 17.75 7.08 -17.70
CA GLY A 243 18.84 7.62 -16.90
C GLY A 243 19.42 6.59 -15.92
N GLU A 244 20.57 6.92 -15.33
CA GLU A 244 21.30 6.03 -14.42
C GLU A 244 20.56 5.76 -13.11
N LYS A 245 20.00 6.80 -12.46
CA LYS A 245 19.35 6.67 -11.15
C LYS A 245 18.17 5.72 -11.20
N ARG A 246 17.27 5.91 -12.17
CA ARG A 246 16.13 5.01 -12.40
C ARG A 246 16.57 3.61 -12.77
N LEU A 247 17.60 3.45 -13.60
CA LEU A 247 18.07 2.11 -13.95
C LEU A 247 18.59 1.34 -12.72
N LEU A 248 19.29 2.01 -11.79
CA LEU A 248 19.75 1.40 -10.55
C LEU A 248 18.57 0.93 -9.69
N GLU A 249 17.52 1.75 -9.58
CA GLU A 249 16.27 1.40 -8.89
C GLU A 249 15.64 0.13 -9.51
N MET A 250 15.54 0.05 -10.84
CA MET A 250 15.02 -1.14 -11.53
C MET A 250 15.87 -2.39 -11.24
N VAL A 251 17.20 -2.25 -11.16
CA VAL A 251 18.11 -3.37 -10.88
C VAL A 251 17.95 -3.87 -9.46
N ILE A 252 17.83 -2.97 -8.49
CA ILE A 252 17.57 -3.35 -7.10
C ILE A 252 16.21 -4.04 -7.00
N SER A 253 15.15 -3.43 -7.56
CA SER A 253 13.80 -3.99 -7.55
C SER A 253 13.74 -5.38 -8.17
N ALA A 254 14.35 -5.59 -9.34
CA ALA A 254 14.40 -6.88 -10.01
C ALA A 254 15.24 -7.94 -9.24
N SER A 255 16.27 -7.49 -8.51
CA SER A 255 17.11 -8.37 -7.70
C SER A 255 16.38 -8.84 -6.44
N VAL A 256 15.72 -7.89 -5.76
CA VAL A 256 14.98 -8.10 -4.51
C VAL A 256 13.71 -8.92 -4.73
N GLU A 257 13.03 -8.77 -5.88
CA GLU A 257 11.86 -9.57 -6.27
C GLU A 257 12.13 -11.08 -6.11
N SER A 258 13.31 -11.53 -6.53
CA SER A 258 13.67 -12.95 -6.44
C SER A 258 13.98 -13.45 -5.03
N SER A 259 14.23 -12.55 -4.08
CA SER A 259 14.31 -12.88 -2.67
C SER A 259 12.91 -13.11 -2.09
N PHE A 260 11.95 -12.24 -2.43
CA PHE A 260 10.55 -12.39 -2.02
C PHE A 260 9.85 -13.59 -2.69
N ALA A 261 10.22 -13.97 -3.91
CA ALA A 261 9.65 -15.11 -4.62
C ALA A 261 10.00 -16.50 -4.02
N GLN A 262 10.82 -16.56 -2.95
CA GLN A 262 11.22 -17.83 -2.32
C GLN A 262 10.11 -18.47 -1.48
N SER A 263 9.03 -17.76 -1.18
CA SER A 263 7.84 -18.25 -0.49
C SER A 263 6.90 -19.06 -1.40
N ALA A 264 7.45 -19.97 -2.22
CA ALA A 264 6.70 -20.73 -3.23
C ALA A 264 5.65 -21.71 -2.64
N HIS A 265 5.63 -21.94 -1.33
CA HIS A 265 4.68 -22.83 -0.65
C HIS A 265 3.81 -22.12 0.40
N GLY A 266 3.96 -20.81 0.58
CA GLY A 266 3.14 -20.01 1.49
C GLY A 266 1.89 -19.47 0.80
N TYR A 267 0.76 -20.18 0.90
CA TYR A 267 -0.54 -19.68 0.42
C TYR A 267 -1.06 -18.44 1.20
N SER A 268 -0.36 -18.01 2.25
CA SER A 268 -0.84 -16.99 3.20
C SER A 268 -0.91 -15.59 2.62
N LEU A 269 -0.05 -15.24 1.66
CA LEU A 269 0.07 -13.90 1.10
C LEU A 269 0.07 -14.03 -0.43
N CYS A 270 -1.06 -13.69 -1.06
CA CYS A 270 -1.31 -13.95 -2.47
C CYS A 270 -0.17 -13.47 -3.39
N LYS A 271 0.34 -14.35 -4.25
CA LYS A 271 1.01 -14.06 -5.56
C LYS A 271 1.80 -12.73 -5.62
N GLY A 272 2.75 -12.50 -4.72
CA GLY A 272 3.65 -11.33 -4.79
C GLY A 272 3.22 -10.09 -3.99
N GLY A 273 2.21 -10.18 -3.12
CA GLY A 273 1.73 -9.05 -2.31
C GLY A 273 2.81 -8.35 -1.46
N ILE A 274 3.73 -9.10 -0.82
CA ILE A 274 4.82 -8.49 -0.03
C ILE A 274 5.75 -7.66 -0.93
N TYR A 275 6.09 -8.18 -2.11
CA TYR A 275 6.94 -7.45 -3.04
C TYR A 275 6.23 -6.22 -3.60
N GLN A 276 4.93 -6.33 -3.88
CA GLN A 276 4.13 -5.20 -4.33
C GLN A 276 4.02 -4.11 -3.26
N HIS A 277 3.83 -4.50 -1.99
CA HIS A 277 3.89 -3.60 -0.83
C HIS A 277 5.24 -2.88 -0.79
N ALA A 278 6.34 -3.64 -0.73
CA ALA A 278 7.68 -3.09 -0.70
C ALA A 278 7.99 -2.16 -1.89
N LEU A 279 7.57 -2.53 -3.10
CA LEU A 279 7.76 -1.71 -4.29
C LEU A 279 6.91 -0.43 -4.24
N GLY A 280 5.68 -0.51 -3.78
CA GLY A 280 4.84 0.67 -3.61
C GLY A 280 5.36 1.60 -2.52
N THR A 281 5.78 1.06 -1.38
CA THR A 281 6.46 1.81 -0.31
C THR A 281 7.74 2.48 -0.84
N ALA A 282 8.53 1.81 -1.67
CA ALA A 282 9.71 2.38 -2.32
C ALA A 282 9.37 3.62 -3.19
N MET A 283 8.38 3.49 -4.06
CA MET A 283 7.95 4.57 -4.95
C MET A 283 7.33 5.74 -4.17
N ILE A 284 6.53 5.46 -3.13
CA ILE A 284 5.97 6.50 -2.26
C ILE A 284 7.08 7.20 -1.47
N ALA A 285 8.04 6.46 -0.89
CA ALA A 285 9.16 7.03 -0.16
C ALA A 285 10.02 7.94 -1.05
N GLN A 286 10.23 7.56 -2.32
CA GLN A 286 10.93 8.37 -3.31
C GLN A 286 10.21 9.72 -3.56
N GLU A 287 8.88 9.70 -3.70
CA GLU A 287 8.07 10.92 -3.91
C GLU A 287 8.03 11.79 -2.64
N ILE A 288 7.91 11.19 -1.46
CA ILE A 288 8.00 11.92 -0.18
C ILE A 288 9.36 12.61 -0.07
N ALA A 289 10.45 11.89 -0.35
CA ALA A 289 11.81 12.45 -0.34
C ALA A 289 11.96 13.58 -1.36
N ALA A 290 11.37 13.43 -2.54
CA ALA A 290 11.37 14.46 -3.57
C ALA A 290 10.60 15.72 -3.17
N PHE A 291 9.51 15.56 -2.43
CA PHE A 291 8.64 16.63 -1.97
C PHE A 291 9.21 17.36 -0.74
N SER A 292 9.70 16.62 0.24
CA SER A 292 10.24 17.17 1.49
C SER A 292 11.67 17.69 1.36
N GLY A 293 12.46 17.11 0.44
CA GLY A 293 13.88 17.40 0.30
C GLY A 293 14.74 16.92 1.48
N LYS A 294 14.19 16.07 2.36
CA LYS A 294 14.86 15.59 3.59
C LYS A 294 15.65 14.30 3.43
N ALA A 295 15.48 13.58 2.33
CA ALA A 295 16.25 12.40 2.01
C ALA A 295 16.61 12.38 0.53
N ALA A 296 17.69 11.68 0.17
CA ALA A 296 18.00 11.43 -1.23
C ALA A 296 16.96 10.46 -1.83
N LYS A 297 16.47 10.74 -3.03
CA LYS A 297 15.35 10.02 -3.66
C LYS A 297 15.66 8.54 -3.88
N ASP A 298 16.85 8.25 -4.39
CA ASP A 298 17.38 6.92 -4.69
C ASP A 298 17.62 6.09 -3.41
N ILE A 299 18.10 6.73 -2.34
CA ILE A 299 18.21 6.10 -1.01
C ILE A 299 16.83 5.81 -0.43
N ALA A 300 15.90 6.76 -0.47
CA ALA A 300 14.52 6.57 0.03
C ALA A 300 13.78 5.46 -0.70
N TYR A 301 13.94 5.36 -2.03
CA TYR A 301 13.42 4.25 -2.81
C TYR A 301 14.00 2.90 -2.34
N THR A 302 15.33 2.81 -2.23
CA THR A 302 16.01 1.58 -1.81
C THR A 302 15.61 1.17 -0.39
N ALA A 303 15.51 2.14 0.52
CA ALA A 303 15.10 1.94 1.90
C ALA A 303 13.64 1.45 1.99
N GLY A 304 12.72 2.10 1.26
CA GLY A 304 11.32 1.67 1.18
C GLY A 304 11.15 0.28 0.56
N LEU A 305 12.01 -0.13 -0.38
CA LEU A 305 11.96 -1.48 -0.94
C LEU A 305 12.44 -2.56 0.04
N LEU A 306 13.34 -2.21 0.97
CA LEU A 306 13.98 -3.16 1.87
C LEU A 306 13.37 -3.18 3.28
N HIS A 307 12.55 -2.20 3.65
CA HIS A 307 12.05 -2.01 5.03
C HIS A 307 11.50 -3.31 5.65
N ASP A 308 10.77 -4.08 4.86
CA ASP A 308 10.05 -5.28 5.27
C ASP A 308 10.80 -6.59 4.99
N ILE A 309 12.09 -6.54 4.65
CA ILE A 309 12.84 -7.72 4.21
C ILE A 309 12.95 -8.81 5.29
N GLY A 310 12.77 -8.44 6.55
CA GLY A 310 12.69 -9.37 7.68
C GLY A 310 11.47 -10.28 7.65
N LYS A 311 10.40 -9.94 6.92
CA LYS A 311 9.26 -10.84 6.71
C LYS A 311 9.66 -12.10 5.92
N ILE A 312 10.74 -12.06 5.11
CA ILE A 312 11.21 -13.21 4.31
C ILE A 312 11.67 -14.40 5.19
N PRO A 313 12.66 -14.26 6.10
CA PRO A 313 13.08 -15.37 6.95
C PRO A 313 11.96 -15.87 7.88
N LEU A 314 11.08 -14.98 8.35
CA LEU A 314 9.91 -15.37 9.16
C LEU A 314 8.91 -16.20 8.33
N ASP A 315 8.57 -15.75 7.12
CA ASP A 315 7.63 -16.44 6.23
C ASP A 315 8.17 -17.80 5.75
N GLN A 316 9.46 -17.91 5.42
CA GLN A 316 10.07 -19.20 5.05
C GLN A 316 9.91 -20.26 6.14
N PHE A 317 10.04 -19.85 7.41
CA PHE A 317 9.80 -20.73 8.54
C PHE A 317 8.31 -21.05 8.71
N MET A 318 7.43 -20.09 8.47
CA MET A 318 5.99 -20.24 8.64
C MET A 318 5.29 -21.01 7.53
N ALA A 319 5.76 -20.92 6.29
CA ALA A 319 5.21 -21.67 5.17
C ALA A 319 5.21 -23.18 5.44
N VAL A 320 6.15 -23.68 6.24
CA VAL A 320 6.26 -25.09 6.64
C VAL A 320 5.33 -25.45 7.80
N ASN A 321 5.16 -24.54 8.78
CA ASN A 321 4.51 -24.85 10.07
C ASN A 321 3.07 -24.34 10.18
N ALA A 322 2.74 -23.23 9.52
CA ALA A 322 1.43 -22.59 9.56
C ALA A 322 1.21 -21.72 8.31
N PRO A 323 0.93 -22.35 7.14
CA PRO A 323 0.88 -21.70 5.82
C PRO A 323 -0.24 -20.65 5.64
N LEU A 324 -1.07 -20.40 6.66
CA LEU A 324 -2.15 -19.41 6.66
C LEU A 324 -2.04 -18.40 7.82
N PHE A 325 -0.91 -18.36 8.51
CA PHE A 325 -0.71 -17.53 9.71
C PHE A 325 -0.98 -16.05 9.47
N TYR A 326 -0.24 -15.42 8.56
CA TYR A 326 -0.44 -14.00 8.21
C TYR A 326 -1.87 -13.72 7.74
N ARG A 327 -2.49 -14.62 6.95
CA ARG A 327 -3.90 -14.49 6.55
C ARG A 327 -4.88 -14.54 7.73
N LYS A 328 -4.61 -15.36 8.75
CA LYS A 328 -5.46 -15.47 9.94
C LYS A 328 -5.36 -14.20 10.78
N ILE A 329 -4.15 -13.72 11.00
CA ILE A 329 -3.87 -12.48 11.75
C ILE A 329 -4.54 -11.27 11.10
N GLN A 330 -4.49 -11.18 9.78
CA GLN A 330 -5.15 -10.12 9.01
C GLN A 330 -6.66 -10.03 9.27
N ARG A 331 -7.33 -11.13 9.66
CA ARG A 331 -8.76 -11.13 9.99
C ARG A 331 -9.04 -10.74 11.45
N GLU A 332 -8.06 -10.91 12.33
CA GLU A 332 -8.22 -10.72 13.78
C GLU A 332 -7.84 -9.28 14.20
N GLY A 333 -7.23 -8.48 13.32
CA GLY A 333 -6.98 -7.06 13.53
C GLY A 333 -5.95 -6.75 14.63
N ILE A 334 -5.08 -7.70 14.92
CA ILE A 334 -4.03 -7.61 15.95
C ILE A 334 -2.75 -7.07 15.31
N GLU A 335 -2.00 -6.23 16.03
CA GLU A 335 -0.69 -5.73 15.58
C GLU A 335 0.27 -6.88 15.23
N LEU A 336 0.83 -6.83 14.03
CA LEU A 336 1.65 -7.91 13.50
C LEU A 336 2.91 -8.16 14.34
N CYS A 337 3.58 -7.08 14.75
CA CYS A 337 4.80 -7.13 15.55
C CYS A 337 4.60 -7.89 16.87
N GLU A 338 3.48 -7.68 17.56
CA GLU A 338 3.21 -8.34 18.83
C GLU A 338 2.99 -9.84 18.64
N ILE A 339 2.31 -10.24 17.57
CA ILE A 339 2.10 -11.65 17.26
C ILE A 339 3.39 -12.35 16.84
N GLU A 340 4.22 -11.66 16.06
CA GLU A 340 5.54 -12.17 15.69
C GLU A 340 6.41 -12.36 16.94
N LYS A 341 6.47 -11.37 17.84
CA LYS A 341 7.18 -11.53 19.12
C LYS A 341 6.62 -12.67 19.96
N MET A 342 5.29 -12.82 20.06
CA MET A 342 4.67 -13.91 20.81
C MET A 342 5.03 -15.29 20.24
N ARG A 343 5.23 -15.41 18.92
CA ARG A 343 5.45 -16.69 18.24
C ARG A 343 6.92 -17.02 17.99
N PHE A 344 7.73 -16.02 17.69
CA PHE A 344 9.13 -16.15 17.28
C PHE A 344 10.10 -15.58 18.33
N GLY A 345 9.61 -14.83 19.32
CA GLY A 345 10.44 -14.07 20.25
C GLY A 345 11.01 -12.77 19.67
N ILE A 346 10.83 -12.54 18.37
CA ILE A 346 11.24 -11.33 17.64
C ILE A 346 10.20 -10.93 16.60
N ASP A 347 10.20 -9.66 16.20
CA ASP A 347 9.39 -9.17 15.07
C ASP A 347 10.20 -9.13 13.75
N HIS A 348 9.50 -8.83 12.65
CA HIS A 348 10.13 -8.70 11.33
C HIS A 348 11.14 -7.56 11.25
N ALA A 349 10.97 -6.45 11.98
CA ALA A 349 11.95 -5.36 11.99
C ALA A 349 13.29 -5.83 12.61
N GLN A 350 13.22 -6.58 13.71
CA GLN A 350 14.38 -7.22 14.33
C GLN A 350 15.02 -8.29 13.43
N ALA A 351 14.20 -9.16 12.82
CA ALA A 351 14.69 -10.16 11.88
C ALA A 351 15.37 -9.51 10.66
N GLY A 352 14.80 -8.42 10.15
CA GLY A 352 15.33 -7.62 9.05
C GLY A 352 16.66 -6.97 9.40
N LYS A 353 16.81 -6.41 10.60
CA LYS A 353 18.08 -5.86 11.09
C LYS A 353 19.20 -6.90 11.07
N LEU A 354 18.92 -8.11 11.56
CA LEU A 354 19.88 -9.23 11.55
C LEU A 354 20.23 -9.67 10.13
N LEU A 355 19.24 -9.75 9.24
CA LEU A 355 19.45 -10.10 7.83
C LEU A 355 20.28 -9.03 7.11
N GLY A 356 19.98 -7.75 7.32
CA GLY A 356 20.71 -6.63 6.74
C GLY A 356 22.17 -6.58 7.21
N ALA A 357 22.42 -6.83 8.49
CA ALA A 357 23.78 -6.94 9.02
C ALA A 357 24.55 -8.11 8.37
N LYS A 358 23.91 -9.27 8.17
CA LYS A 358 24.52 -10.41 7.50
C LYS A 358 24.89 -10.12 6.05
N TRP A 359 24.08 -9.32 5.37
CA TRP A 359 24.32 -8.92 3.98
C TRP A 359 25.27 -7.73 3.84
N ASP A 360 25.79 -7.20 4.95
CA ASP A 360 26.68 -6.03 4.98
C ASP A 360 26.03 -4.83 4.24
N LEU A 361 24.75 -4.59 4.54
CA LEU A 361 24.03 -3.45 4.00
C LEU A 361 24.54 -2.13 4.63
N PRO A 362 24.43 -1.01 3.89
CA PRO A 362 24.61 0.34 4.43
C PRO A 362 23.87 0.57 5.76
N ARG A 363 24.50 1.31 6.69
CA ARG A 363 23.97 1.50 8.06
C ARG A 363 22.63 2.23 8.08
N ASN A 364 22.47 3.23 7.23
CA ASN A 364 21.21 3.96 7.06
C ASN A 364 20.06 3.03 6.62
N LEU A 365 20.32 2.06 5.73
CA LEU A 365 19.32 1.08 5.30
C LEU A 365 18.98 0.10 6.44
N ILE A 366 19.98 -0.35 7.21
CA ILE A 366 19.76 -1.21 8.39
C ILE A 366 18.92 -0.47 9.44
N ASP A 367 19.18 0.82 9.66
CA ASP A 367 18.45 1.65 10.61
C ASP A 367 16.98 1.79 10.23
N VAL A 368 16.68 2.05 8.95
CA VAL A 368 15.31 2.03 8.42
C VAL A 368 14.63 0.69 8.66
N ILE A 369 15.27 -0.42 8.29
CA ILE A 369 14.70 -1.76 8.48
C ILE A 369 14.37 -2.01 9.95
N ALA A 370 15.24 -1.59 10.86
CA ALA A 370 15.06 -1.80 12.30
C ALA A 370 13.97 -0.91 12.92
N ASN A 371 13.80 0.31 12.41
CA ASN A 371 13.07 1.37 13.11
C ASN A 371 11.88 1.94 12.32
N HIS A 372 11.54 1.42 11.14
CA HIS A 372 10.42 1.95 10.33
C HIS A 372 9.06 1.97 11.04
N HIS A 373 8.79 1.12 12.04
CA HIS A 373 7.57 1.20 12.88
C HIS A 373 7.62 2.30 13.94
N CYS A 374 8.82 2.71 14.34
CA CYS A 374 9.06 3.68 15.41
C CYS A 374 10.27 4.57 15.04
N PRO A 375 10.09 5.55 14.12
CA PRO A 375 11.17 6.43 13.67
C PRO A 375 11.92 7.14 14.80
N GLU A 376 11.26 7.34 15.93
CA GLU A 376 11.81 7.95 17.14
C GLU A 376 13.01 7.19 17.73
N LYS A 377 13.21 5.93 17.35
CA LYS A 377 14.32 5.06 17.79
C LYS A 377 15.49 5.01 16.81
N SER A 378 15.42 5.75 15.70
CA SER A 378 16.50 5.84 14.73
C SER A 378 17.78 6.37 15.38
N GLU A 379 18.91 5.77 15.04
CA GLU A 379 20.23 6.17 15.53
C GLU A 379 21.15 6.73 14.43
N GLU A 380 20.78 6.55 13.15
CA GLU A 380 21.62 6.95 12.01
C GLU A 380 20.97 8.06 11.16
N ASP A 381 19.73 7.87 10.70
CA ASP A 381 19.05 8.82 9.79
C ASP A 381 17.54 8.89 10.05
N GLU A 382 17.16 9.66 11.07
CA GLU A 382 15.77 9.78 11.52
C GLU A 382 14.84 10.33 10.42
N GLU A 383 15.34 11.21 9.56
CA GLU A 383 14.59 11.78 8.45
C GLU A 383 14.23 10.69 7.43
N LEU A 384 15.20 9.86 7.03
CA LEU A 384 14.97 8.72 6.13
C LEU A 384 14.03 7.68 6.74
N VAL A 385 14.20 7.34 8.03
CA VAL A 385 13.29 6.39 8.70
C VAL A 385 11.87 6.94 8.73
N THR A 386 11.70 8.24 8.99
CA THR A 386 10.38 8.89 9.00
C THR A 386 9.75 8.92 7.61
N VAL A 387 10.54 9.18 6.56
CA VAL A 387 10.06 9.13 5.16
C VAL A 387 9.52 7.74 4.83
N VAL A 388 10.28 6.68 5.15
CA VAL A 388 9.86 5.31 4.86
C VAL A 388 8.67 4.89 5.70
N HIS A 389 8.60 5.32 6.96
CA HIS A 389 7.44 5.08 7.81
C HIS A 389 6.14 5.67 7.23
N ILE A 390 6.19 6.93 6.79
CA ILE A 390 5.02 7.57 6.18
C ILE A 390 4.65 6.88 4.86
N ALA A 391 5.65 6.47 4.08
CA ALA A 391 5.43 5.71 2.85
C ALA A 391 4.73 4.37 3.09
N ASP A 392 5.15 3.66 4.14
CA ASP A 392 4.61 2.37 4.56
C ASP A 392 3.15 2.52 5.02
N LEU A 393 2.88 3.51 5.89
CA LEU A 393 1.51 3.85 6.31
C LEU A 393 0.59 4.20 5.13
N LEU A 394 1.10 4.94 4.15
CA LEU A 394 0.35 5.26 2.94
C LEU A 394 0.11 3.98 2.14
N MET A 395 1.14 3.18 1.89
CA MET A 395 1.02 1.96 1.08
C MET A 395 0.01 0.97 1.66
N SER A 396 0.04 0.73 2.97
CA SER A 396 -0.92 -0.13 3.68
C SER A 396 -2.36 0.38 3.57
N ARG A 397 -2.58 1.69 3.40
CA ARG A 397 -3.93 2.25 3.15
C ARG A 397 -4.45 2.02 1.74
N PHE A 398 -3.57 2.00 0.74
CA PHE A 398 -4.00 1.95 -0.66
C PHE A 398 -4.06 0.53 -1.25
N GLN A 399 -3.30 -0.43 -0.73
CA GLN A 399 -3.47 -1.84 -1.07
C GLN A 399 -4.44 -2.54 -0.13
N VAL A 400 -5.68 -2.72 -0.60
CA VAL A 400 -6.69 -3.55 0.06
C VAL A 400 -6.20 -5.01 0.08
N ARG A 401 -5.49 -5.36 1.15
CA ARG A 401 -5.19 -6.72 1.67
C ARG A 401 -4.23 -6.72 2.85
N HIS A 402 -3.53 -5.62 3.12
CA HIS A 402 -2.37 -5.63 4.01
C HIS A 402 -2.48 -4.48 5.03
N GLU A 403 -2.73 -4.86 6.28
CA GLU A 403 -2.63 -4.07 7.51
C GLU A 403 -3.79 -3.09 7.81
N LEU A 404 -4.57 -3.43 8.84
CA LEU A 404 -5.67 -2.64 9.42
C LEU A 404 -5.10 -1.68 10.49
N ASP A 405 -4.06 -0.93 10.16
CA ASP A 405 -3.41 -0.08 11.14
C ASP A 405 -4.17 1.24 11.34
N PHE A 406 -4.47 1.52 12.60
CA PHE A 406 -5.02 2.79 13.05
C PHE A 406 -3.90 3.82 13.06
N ILE A 407 -3.91 4.77 12.12
CA ILE A 407 -3.08 5.99 12.22
C ILE A 407 -3.45 6.78 13.47
N ASP A 408 -2.55 6.82 14.44
CA ASP A 408 -2.57 7.86 15.47
C ASP A 408 -2.32 9.22 14.79
N THR A 409 -3.39 9.99 14.57
CA THR A 409 -3.34 11.27 13.84
C THR A 409 -2.39 12.27 14.50
N GLU A 410 -2.24 12.24 15.82
CA GLU A 410 -1.31 13.12 16.54
C GLU A 410 0.15 12.75 16.22
N ARG A 411 0.47 11.44 16.26
CA ARG A 411 1.80 10.97 15.88
C ARG A 411 2.11 11.21 14.41
N LEU A 412 1.12 11.08 13.53
CA LEU A 412 1.32 11.37 12.10
C LEU A 412 1.67 12.86 11.89
N ALA A 413 0.96 13.78 12.55
CA ALA A 413 1.28 15.21 12.47
C ALA A 413 2.70 15.51 13.00
N GLN A 414 3.09 14.89 14.12
CA GLN A 414 4.45 15.01 14.66
C GLN A 414 5.51 14.46 13.68
N ARG A 415 5.24 13.33 13.03
CA ARG A 415 6.14 12.69 12.07
C ARG A 415 6.24 13.49 10.75
N LEU A 416 5.14 14.06 10.27
CA LEU A 416 5.15 14.99 9.13
C LEU A 416 6.02 16.23 9.44
N ALA A 417 5.87 16.81 10.63
CA ALA A 417 6.65 17.98 11.04
C ALA A 417 8.16 17.68 11.08
N ARG A 418 8.58 16.47 11.45
CA ARG A 418 10.00 16.05 11.45
C ARG A 418 10.62 16.06 10.07
N ILE A 419 9.85 15.71 9.03
CA ILE A 419 10.30 15.81 7.64
C ILE A 419 9.95 17.18 7.01
N GLY A 420 9.60 18.17 7.83
CA GLY A 420 9.34 19.54 7.39
C GLY A 420 8.02 19.74 6.64
N LEU A 421 7.07 18.81 6.78
CA LEU A 421 5.76 18.89 6.16
C LEU A 421 4.69 19.31 7.17
N SER A 422 3.75 20.15 6.74
CA SER A 422 2.54 20.45 7.50
C SER A 422 1.42 19.44 7.20
N THR A 423 0.42 19.39 8.09
CA THR A 423 -0.79 18.59 7.92
C THR A 423 -1.54 18.97 6.63
N GLU A 424 -1.58 20.26 6.27
CA GLU A 424 -2.17 20.77 5.02
C GLU A 424 -1.47 20.29 3.75
N GLN A 425 -0.19 19.91 3.83
CA GLN A 425 0.57 19.41 2.68
C GLN A 425 0.38 17.90 2.46
N TYR A 426 -0.25 17.19 3.39
CA TYR A 426 -0.48 15.74 3.28
C TYR A 426 -1.37 15.36 2.10
N PRO A 427 -2.52 16.02 1.83
CA PRO A 427 -3.33 15.74 0.63
C PRO A 427 -2.56 15.98 -0.68
N VAL A 428 -1.73 17.03 -0.74
CA VAL A 428 -0.88 17.33 -1.90
C VAL A 428 0.15 16.22 -2.13
N LEU A 429 0.72 15.69 -1.06
CA LEU A 429 1.66 14.57 -1.13
C LEU A 429 0.97 13.30 -1.64
N VAL A 430 -0.22 12.98 -1.11
CA VAL A 430 -1.03 11.85 -1.58
C VAL A 430 -1.34 11.96 -3.07
N ASP A 431 -1.67 13.15 -3.55
CA ASP A 431 -1.98 13.40 -4.96
C ASP A 431 -0.79 13.15 -5.90
N ARG A 432 0.44 13.26 -5.41
CA ARG A 432 1.67 13.02 -6.20
C ARG A 432 2.03 11.54 -6.35
N ILE A 433 1.43 10.64 -5.57
CA ILE A 433 1.79 9.23 -5.59
C ILE A 433 1.35 8.57 -6.92
N PRO A 434 2.25 7.86 -7.65
CA PRO A 434 1.91 7.18 -8.88
C PRO A 434 0.82 6.11 -8.67
N ARG A 435 -0.34 6.28 -9.33
CA ARG A 435 -1.54 5.46 -9.04
C ARG A 435 -1.50 4.06 -9.66
N ASN A 436 -0.64 3.83 -10.64
CA ASN A 436 -0.32 2.51 -11.18
C ASN A 436 0.18 1.52 -10.10
N ILE A 437 0.73 2.03 -8.99
CA ILE A 437 1.14 1.24 -7.82
C ILE A 437 -0.05 0.52 -7.19
N PHE A 438 -1.25 1.12 -7.22
CA PHE A 438 -2.45 0.61 -6.54
C PHE A 438 -3.33 -0.27 -7.43
N ARG A 439 -3.09 -0.27 -8.75
CA ARG A 439 -3.88 -1.04 -9.74
C ARG A 439 -3.42 -2.48 -9.92
N THR A 440 -2.42 -2.94 -9.17
CA THR A 440 -1.85 -4.29 -9.32
C THR A 440 -2.73 -5.37 -8.69
N GLY A 441 -3.81 -5.69 -9.40
CA GLY A 441 -4.70 -6.82 -9.14
C GLY A 441 -5.50 -7.24 -10.38
N SER A 442 -5.59 -6.39 -11.41
CA SER A 442 -6.40 -6.61 -12.60
C SER A 442 -5.58 -6.52 -13.90
N SER A 443 -4.73 -7.52 -14.16
CA SER A 443 -4.34 -7.80 -15.55
C SER A 443 -3.82 -9.22 -15.69
N SER A 444 -4.71 -10.13 -16.10
CA SER A 444 -4.51 -11.20 -17.12
C SER A 444 -5.44 -12.39 -16.89
N THR A 445 -6.71 -12.24 -17.27
CA THR A 445 -7.43 -13.06 -18.27
C THR A 445 -8.82 -12.50 -18.47
#